data_AF-A0A534PJ70-F1
#
_entry.id   AF-A0A534PJ70-F1
#
_cell.length_a   1.000
_cell.length_b   1.000
_cell.length_c   1.000
_cell.angle_alpha   90.00
_cell.angle_beta   90.00
_cell.angle_gamma   90.00
#
_symmetry.space_group_name_H-M   'P 1'
#
loop_
_entity.id
_entity.type
_entity.pdbx_description
1 polymer ?
#
loop_
_entity_poly.entity_id
_entity_poly.type
_entity_poly.pdbx_seq_one_letter_code
_entity_poly.pdbx_strand_id
1 'polypeptide(L)'
;MDVLDRIQAWHKAQCERGRDLSLGVKIETLKDAPGWNVHIDLAGTPLSGLTLAPYKEGATDKDWLAYRIREDRFEGVGDPTKLHALLYAFLDLAERTMKEQKRLERK
;
A
#
# COMPACT_ATOMS: atom_id res chain seq x y z
N MET A 1 3.06 15.17 8.51
CA MET A 1 3.40 15.05 7.08
C MET A 1 2.19 14.46 6.40
N ASP A 2 1.73 15.07 5.32
CA ASP A 2 0.52 14.66 4.60
C ASP A 2 0.71 13.27 3.97
N VAL A 3 -0.39 12.55 3.68
CA VAL A 3 -0.30 11.21 3.07
C VAL A 3 0.32 11.26 1.67
N LEU A 4 0.10 12.34 0.92
CA LEU A 4 0.64 12.52 -0.43
C LEU A 4 2.16 12.73 -0.37
N ASP A 5 2.63 13.56 0.57
CA ASP A 5 4.08 13.76 0.79
C ASP A 5 4.77 12.43 1.13
N ARG A 6 4.12 11.62 1.98
CA ARG A 6 4.68 10.33 2.43
C ARG A 6 4.75 9.32 1.29
N ILE A 7 3.70 9.19 0.47
CA ILE A 7 3.73 8.25 -0.65
C ILE A 7 4.72 8.71 -1.74
N GLN A 8 4.85 10.01 -1.98
CA GLN A 8 5.86 10.57 -2.89
C GLN A 8 7.28 10.26 -2.40
N ALA A 9 7.55 10.49 -1.11
CA ALA A 9 8.84 10.18 -0.50
C ALA A 9 9.15 8.67 -0.56
N TRP A 10 8.16 7.82 -0.25
CA TRP A 10 8.31 6.38 -0.35
C TRP A 10 8.62 5.94 -1.79
N HIS A 11 7.88 6.46 -2.77
CA HIS A 11 8.07 6.14 -4.19
C HIS A 11 9.47 6.57 -4.67
N LYS A 12 9.87 7.82 -4.38
CA LYS A 12 11.20 8.35 -4.69
C LYS A 12 12.32 7.47 -4.14
N ALA A 13 12.20 7.05 -2.88
CA ALA A 13 13.18 6.17 -2.25
C ALA A 13 13.28 4.79 -2.93
N GLN A 14 12.20 4.27 -3.52
CA GLN A 14 12.28 3.02 -4.28
C GLN A 14 12.94 3.22 -5.65
N CYS A 15 12.68 4.35 -6.33
CA CYS A 15 13.37 4.70 -7.57
C CYS A 15 14.88 4.85 -7.35
N GLU A 16 15.31 5.51 -6.27
CA GLU A 16 16.72 5.68 -5.92
C GLU A 16 17.44 4.35 -5.62
N ARG A 17 16.68 3.30 -5.26
CA ARG A 17 17.18 1.94 -5.07
C ARG A 17 17.26 1.11 -6.36
N GLY A 18 16.89 1.69 -7.50
CA GLY A 18 16.91 1.00 -8.79
C GLY A 18 15.72 0.05 -9.00
N ARG A 19 14.56 0.31 -8.39
CA ARG A 19 13.32 -0.41 -8.70
C ARG A 19 12.99 -0.30 -10.20
N ASP A 20 12.48 -1.38 -10.78
CA ASP A 20 11.99 -1.41 -12.17
C ASP A 20 10.93 -0.31 -12.40
N LEU A 21 11.09 0.47 -13.47
CA LEU A 21 10.23 1.60 -13.81
C LEU A 21 8.80 1.18 -14.19
N SER A 22 8.58 -0.08 -14.55
CA SER A 22 7.25 -0.65 -14.82
C SER A 22 6.45 -0.94 -13.54
N LEU A 23 7.12 -0.95 -12.39
CA LEU A 23 6.52 -1.16 -11.08
C LEU A 23 6.28 0.19 -10.40
N GLY A 24 5.16 0.34 -9.69
CA GLY A 24 4.87 1.63 -9.09
C GLY A 24 3.72 1.65 -8.09
N VAL A 25 3.00 2.76 -8.13
CA VAL A 25 1.74 3.02 -7.44
C VAL A 25 0.70 3.29 -8.52
N LYS A 26 -0.38 2.52 -8.54
CA LYS A 26 -1.49 2.68 -9.47
C LYS A 26 -2.76 2.95 -8.66
N ILE A 27 -3.44 4.05 -8.98
CA ILE A 27 -4.70 4.44 -8.36
C ILE A 27 -5.72 4.57 -9.48
N GLU A 28 -6.78 3.78 -9.39
CA GLU A 28 -7.86 3.69 -10.37
C GLU A 28 -9.21 3.77 -9.66
N THR A 29 -10.27 4.01 -10.41
CA THR A 29 -11.63 3.81 -9.92
C THR A 29 -12.06 2.36 -10.10
N LEU A 30 -13.00 1.91 -9.27
CA LEU A 30 -13.66 0.63 -9.46
C LEU A 30 -14.57 0.66 -10.69
N LYS A 31 -14.58 -0.43 -11.46
CA LYS A 31 -15.34 -0.52 -12.71
C LYS A 31 -16.85 -0.64 -12.48
N ASP A 32 -17.24 -1.42 -11.47
CA ASP A 32 -18.63 -1.82 -11.24
C ASP A 32 -19.28 -1.11 -10.04
N ALA A 33 -18.53 -0.23 -9.34
CA ALA A 33 -19.00 0.51 -8.19
C ALA A 33 -18.25 1.84 -8.04
N PRO A 34 -18.83 2.86 -7.38
CA PRO A 34 -18.08 4.04 -6.97
C PRO A 34 -17.03 3.66 -5.92
N GLY A 35 -15.78 4.01 -6.16
CA GLY A 35 -14.72 3.78 -5.20
C GLY A 35 -13.34 3.73 -5.83
N TRP A 36 -12.35 3.43 -5.01
CA TRP A 36 -10.95 3.39 -5.36
C TRP A 36 -10.44 1.96 -5.45
N ASN A 37 -9.54 1.73 -6.39
CA ASN A 37 -8.67 0.58 -6.47
C ASN A 37 -7.22 1.07 -6.44
N VAL A 38 -6.46 0.63 -5.44
CA VAL A 38 -5.08 1.03 -5.19
C VAL A 38 -4.20 -0.21 -5.28
N HIS A 39 -3.26 -0.18 -6.21
CA HIS A 39 -2.22 -1.20 -6.36
C HIS A 39 -0.86 -0.59 -6.10
N ILE A 40 -0.05 -1.23 -5.25
CA ILE A 40 1.33 -0.82 -4.99
C ILE A 40 2.20 -2.06 -5.05
N ASP A 41 3.08 -2.15 -6.05
CA ASP A 41 3.96 -3.32 -6.14
C ASP A 41 5.05 -3.23 -5.06
N LEU A 42 5.29 -4.37 -4.43
CA LEU A 42 6.31 -4.59 -3.40
C LEU A 42 7.55 -5.26 -4.00
N ALA A 43 7.41 -5.91 -5.16
CA ALA A 43 8.52 -6.47 -5.92
C ALA A 43 9.61 -5.41 -6.16
N GLY A 44 10.86 -5.81 -5.94
CA GLY A 44 12.02 -4.91 -6.04
C GLY A 44 12.09 -3.85 -4.94
N THR A 45 11.33 -4.00 -3.85
CA THR A 45 11.42 -3.17 -2.64
C THR A 45 11.76 -4.03 -1.42
N PRO A 46 12.17 -3.45 -0.28
CA PRO A 46 12.38 -4.21 0.96
C PRO A 46 11.13 -4.90 1.52
N LEU A 47 9.96 -4.64 0.95
CA LEU A 47 8.69 -5.27 1.32
C LEU A 47 8.36 -6.49 0.47
N SER A 48 9.23 -6.87 -0.49
CA SER A 48 9.06 -8.10 -1.27
C SER A 48 9.07 -9.32 -0.35
N GLY A 49 8.17 -10.27 -0.62
CA GLY A 49 7.90 -11.44 0.21
C GLY A 49 7.02 -11.16 1.43
N LEU A 50 6.57 -9.92 1.66
CA LEU A 50 5.69 -9.59 2.77
C LEU A 50 4.35 -10.31 2.59
N THR A 51 3.92 -11.00 3.64
CA THR A 51 2.60 -11.63 3.69
C THR A 51 1.77 -10.95 4.77
N LEU A 52 0.49 -10.72 4.47
CA LEU A 52 -0.45 -10.12 5.40
C LEU A 52 -1.81 -10.78 5.19
N ALA A 53 -2.46 -11.16 6.29
CA ALA A 53 -3.84 -11.61 6.26
C ALA A 53 -4.74 -10.50 5.66
N PRO A 54 -5.72 -10.84 4.81
CA PRO A 54 -6.65 -9.85 4.27
C PRO A 54 -7.35 -9.06 5.39
N TYR A 55 -7.38 -7.75 5.24
CA TYR A 55 -8.09 -6.84 6.12
C TYR A 55 -9.34 -6.31 5.42
N LYS A 56 -10.43 -6.20 6.17
CA LYS A 56 -11.67 -5.57 5.72
C LYS A 56 -12.31 -4.83 6.89
N GLU A 57 -12.76 -3.62 6.61
CA GLU A 57 -13.46 -2.74 7.55
C GLU A 57 -14.65 -2.09 6.84
N GLY A 58 -15.71 -1.81 7.60
CA GLY A 58 -16.96 -1.25 7.09
C GLY A 58 -18.11 -2.25 7.18
N ALA A 59 -19.23 -1.78 7.73
CA ALA A 59 -20.46 -2.55 7.89
C ALA A 59 -21.50 -2.27 6.78
N THR A 60 -21.24 -1.29 5.90
CA THR A 60 -22.17 -0.84 4.86
C THR A 60 -21.44 -0.51 3.57
N ASP A 61 -22.17 -0.48 2.45
CA ASP A 61 -21.61 -0.14 1.12
C ASP A 61 -21.21 1.35 0.97
N LYS A 62 -21.43 2.17 2.01
CA LYS A 62 -21.17 3.61 2.00
C LYS A 62 -19.94 4.04 2.80
N ASP A 63 -19.42 3.15 3.64
CA ASP A 63 -18.24 3.37 4.46
C ASP A 63 -17.52 2.03 4.62
N TRP A 64 -16.57 1.76 3.72
CA TRP A 64 -15.85 0.50 3.69
C TRP A 64 -14.50 0.59 2.99
N LEU A 65 -13.57 -0.21 3.47
CA LEU A 65 -12.31 -0.49 2.79
C LEU A 65 -11.90 -1.94 3.02
N ALA A 66 -11.11 -2.48 2.11
CA ALA A 66 -10.43 -3.74 2.28
C ALA A 66 -9.06 -3.66 1.65
N TYR A 67 -8.08 -4.36 2.21
CA TYR A 67 -6.79 -4.50 1.56
C TYR A 67 -6.16 -5.85 1.89
N ARG A 68 -5.25 -6.28 1.03
CA ARG A 68 -4.47 -7.51 1.20
C ARG A 68 -3.12 -7.35 0.53
N ILE A 69 -2.23 -8.31 0.79
CA ILE A 69 -1.03 -8.48 -0.01
C ILE A 69 -1.16 -9.80 -0.76
N ARG A 70 -0.97 -9.74 -2.07
CA ARG A 70 -1.00 -10.91 -2.95
C ARG A 70 0.05 -10.74 -4.03
N GLU A 71 0.84 -11.78 -4.28
CA GLU A 71 1.82 -11.81 -5.40
C GLU A 71 2.73 -10.57 -5.41
N ASP A 72 3.32 -10.23 -4.25
CA ASP A 72 4.20 -9.07 -4.10
C ASP A 72 3.54 -7.73 -4.47
N ARG A 73 2.25 -7.60 -4.19
CA ARG A 73 1.49 -6.37 -4.41
C ARG A 73 0.52 -6.13 -3.29
N PHE A 74 0.50 -4.90 -2.79
CA PHE A 74 -0.58 -4.40 -1.97
C PHE A 74 -1.78 -4.09 -2.86
N GLU A 75 -2.93 -4.68 -2.55
CA GLU A 75 -4.19 -4.46 -3.24
C GLU A 75 -5.19 -3.88 -2.24
N GLY A 76 -5.58 -2.63 -2.44
CA GLY A 76 -6.52 -1.90 -1.59
C GLY A 76 -7.74 -1.43 -2.37
N VAL A 77 -8.92 -1.64 -1.81
CA VAL A 77 -10.19 -1.19 -2.39
C VAL A 77 -11.01 -0.48 -1.32
N GLY A 78 -11.80 0.52 -1.70
CA GLY A 78 -12.66 1.21 -0.74
C GLY A 78 -13.61 2.19 -1.40
N ASP A 79 -14.56 2.68 -0.62
CA ASP A 79 -15.51 3.68 -1.08
C ASP A 79 -14.81 5.00 -1.52
N PRO A 80 -15.54 5.93 -2.18
CA PRO A 80 -14.95 7.16 -2.73
C PRO A 80 -14.19 8.05 -1.72
N THR A 81 -14.40 7.87 -0.42
CA THR A 81 -13.73 8.65 0.63
C THR A 81 -12.47 7.98 1.18
N LYS A 82 -12.16 6.74 0.78
CA LYS A 82 -11.11 5.91 1.42
C LYS A 82 -9.74 5.96 0.78
N LEU A 83 -9.53 6.75 -0.27
CA LEU A 83 -8.20 6.85 -0.89
C LEU A 83 -7.10 7.20 0.13
N HIS A 84 -7.36 8.20 0.98
CA HIS A 84 -6.42 8.58 2.04
C HIS A 84 -6.16 7.41 3.01
N ALA A 85 -7.22 6.72 3.46
CA ALA A 85 -7.10 5.60 4.40
C ALA A 85 -6.32 4.42 3.81
N LEU A 86 -6.54 4.09 2.54
CA LEU A 86 -5.83 3.03 1.83
C LEU A 86 -4.33 3.34 1.71
N LEU A 87 -3.98 4.55 1.29
CA LEU A 87 -2.58 4.99 1.19
C LEU A 87 -1.90 5.03 2.57
N TYR A 88 -2.62 5.51 3.59
CA TYR A 88 -2.12 5.53 4.96
C TYR A 88 -1.85 4.11 5.49
N ALA A 89 -2.78 3.18 5.28
CA ALA A 89 -2.65 1.80 5.72
C ALA A 89 -1.42 1.12 5.09
N PHE A 90 -1.18 1.33 3.79
CA PHE A 90 0.03 0.88 3.14
C PHE A 90 1.31 1.47 3.77
N LEU A 91 1.36 2.79 3.96
CA LEU A 91 2.54 3.47 4.50
C LEU A 91 2.85 3.05 5.94
N ASP A 92 1.83 2.89 6.78
CA ASP A 92 1.98 2.41 8.16
C ASP A 92 2.53 0.98 8.19
N LEU A 93 1.99 0.09 7.35
CA LEU A 93 2.49 -1.27 7.17
C LEU A 93 3.96 -1.27 6.72
N ALA A 94 4.30 -0.47 5.71
CA ALA A 94 5.64 -0.36 5.16
C ALA A 94 6.65 0.09 6.23
N GLU A 95 6.31 1.13 6.99
CA GLU A 95 7.15 1.65 8.06
C GLU A 95 7.36 0.64 9.20
N ARG A 96 6.30 -0.05 9.64
CA ARG A 96 6.40 -1.08 10.69
C ARG A 96 7.28 -2.24 10.26
N THR A 97 7.07 -2.72 9.04
CA THR A 97 7.84 -3.84 8.48
C THR A 97 9.33 -3.49 8.38
N MET A 98 9.66 -2.32 7.83
CA MET A 98 11.05 -1.87 7.71
C MET A 98 11.71 -1.61 9.07
N LYS A 99 10.96 -1.14 10.08
CA LYS A 99 11.48 -0.98 11.45
C LYS A 99 11.82 -2.34 12.08
N GLU A 100 10.96 -3.34 11.90
CA GLU A 100 11.20 -4.68 12.46
C GLU A 100 12.37 -5.38 11.78
N GLN A 101 12.49 -5.31 10.45
CA GLN A 101 13.65 -5.83 9.70
C GLN A 101 14.97 -5.24 10.22
N LYS A 102 15.05 -3.90 10.33
CA LYS A 102 16.25 -3.22 10.88
C LYS A 102 16.55 -3.61 12.32
N ARG A 103 15.54 -3.94 13.11
CA ARG A 103 15.72 -4.39 14.50
C ARG A 103 16.29 -5.81 14.54
N LEU A 104 15.87 -6.69 13.64
CA LEU A 104 16.37 -8.05 13.51
C LEU A 104 17.81 -8.08 12.97
N GLU A 105 18.17 -7.22 12.03
CA GLU A 105 19.53 -7.10 11.47
C GLU A 105 20.58 -6.58 12.49
N ARG A 106 20.14 -5.94 13.57
CA ARG A 106 21.01 -5.38 14.62
C ARG A 106 21.21 -6.31 15.81
N LYS A 107 20.59 -7.49 15.81
CA LYS A 107 20.74 -8.53 16.82
C LYS A 107 21.67 -9.61 16.32
#